data_AF-A0A1A3PIA9-F1
#
_entry.id   AF-A0A1A3PIA9-F1
#
_cell.length_a   1.000
_cell.length_b   1.000
_cell.length_c   1.000
_cell.angle_alpha   90.00
_cell.angle_beta   90.00
_cell.angle_gamma   90.00
#
_symmetry.space_group_name_H-M   'P 1'
#
loop_
_entity.id
_entity.type
_entity.pdbx_description
1 polymer ?
#
loop_
_entity_poly.entity_id
_entity_poly.type
_entity_poly.pdbx_seq_one_letter_code
_entity_poly.pdbx_strand_id
1 'polypeptide(L)' 'MRLITHFAYSYVMPAKSDTHEIDDVEPLADDTASQARRVVAAYATDAEECRTFLSMLGIGPAKIEV' A
#
# COMPACT_ATOMS: atom_id res chain seq x y z
N MET A 1 33.12 2.10 37.33
CA MET A 1 31.81 1.50 37.70
C MET A 1 30.76 2.51 37.25
N ARG A 2 29.89 2.37 36.25
CA ARG A 2 29.30 1.26 35.48
C ARG A 2 28.68 1.93 34.22
N LEU A 3 29.25 1.73 33.04
CA LEU A 3 28.66 0.95 31.94
C LEU A 3 27.21 1.33 31.57
N ILE A 4 27.04 2.11 30.50
CA ILE A 4 25.97 1.93 29.49
C ILE A 4 26.50 2.53 28.18
N THR A 5 27.06 1.69 27.30
CA THR A 5 26.34 0.99 26.23
C THR A 5 26.26 1.88 24.99
N HIS A 6 26.96 1.44 23.94
CA HIS A 6 26.62 1.58 22.52
C HIS A 6 25.72 2.79 22.18
N PHE A 7 26.14 3.71 21.31
CA PHE A 7 26.29 3.35 19.92
C PHE A 7 26.94 4.53 19.19
N ALA A 8 28.24 4.44 18.99
CA ALA A 8 28.92 5.24 17.99
C ALA A 8 28.39 4.86 16.61
N TYR A 9 27.31 5.49 16.14
CA TYR A 9 27.04 5.71 14.72
C TYR A 9 25.99 6.80 14.55
N SER A 10 26.34 8.03 14.94
CA SER A 10 25.67 9.23 14.44
C SER A 10 26.09 9.47 12.98
N TYR A 11 25.84 8.53 12.08
CA TYR A 11 25.63 8.91 10.68
C TYR A 11 24.24 9.53 10.67
N VAL A 12 24.20 10.84 10.87
CA VAL A 12 23.04 11.65 10.52
C VAL A 12 22.78 11.35 9.05
N MET A 13 21.86 10.42 8.78
CA MET A 13 21.08 10.49 7.57
C MET A 13 20.41 11.85 7.70
N PRO A 14 20.67 12.83 6.82
CA PRO A 14 19.74 13.93 6.72
C PRO A 14 18.39 13.26 6.45
N ALA A 15 17.51 13.24 7.45
CA ALA A 15 16.13 12.90 7.19
C ALA A 15 15.73 13.95 6.15
N LYS A 16 15.60 13.54 4.88
CA LYS A 16 14.86 14.36 3.95
C LYS A 16 13.52 14.51 4.63
N SER A 17 13.22 15.72 5.10
CA SER A 17 11.86 16.11 5.47
C SER A 17 11.05 16.20 4.19
N ASP A 18 11.00 15.09 3.47
CA ASP A 18 10.00 14.79 2.49
C ASP A 18 8.82 14.32 3.34
N THR A 19 8.21 15.26 4.07
CA THR A 19 6.78 15.18 4.31
C THR A 19 6.20 15.25 2.90
N HIS A 20 6.17 14.11 2.20
CA HIS A 20 5.22 13.93 1.13
C HIS A 20 3.90 13.97 1.88
N GLU A 21 3.33 15.17 2.00
CA GLU A 21 1.89 15.32 2.12
C GLU A 21 1.36 14.42 1.02
N ILE A 22 0.85 13.25 1.42
CA ILE A 22 0.07 12.41 0.53
C ILE A 22 -1.14 13.29 0.27
N ASP A 23 -1.04 14.16 -0.74
CA ASP A 23 -2.16 14.93 -1.28
C ASP A 23 -3.32 13.97 -1.49
N ASP A 24 -4.54 14.49 -1.39
CA ASP A 24 -5.78 13.74 -1.60
C ASP A 24 -5.63 12.80 -2.81
N VAL A 25 -5.32 11.53 -2.54
CA VAL A 25 -5.04 10.55 -3.59
C VAL A 25 -6.33 10.44 -4.38
N GLU A 26 -6.26 10.86 -5.64
CA GLU A 26 -7.42 10.82 -6.53
C GLU A 26 -8.00 9.41 -6.49
N PRO A 27 -9.31 9.24 -6.20
CA PRO A 27 -9.92 7.93 -6.14
C PRO A 27 -9.62 7.18 -7.43
N LEU A 28 -9.23 5.91 -7.32
CA LEU A 28 -8.94 5.07 -8.47
C LEU A 28 -10.07 5.21 -9.49
N ALA A 29 -9.76 5.74 -10.68
CA ALA A 29 -10.71 5.79 -11.78
C ALA A 29 -11.29 4.39 -12.00
N ASP A 30 -12.58 4.30 -12.35
CA ASP A 30 -13.30 3.02 -12.48
C ASP A 30 -12.58 2.04 -13.44
N ASP A 31 -11.90 2.56 -14.47
CA ASP A 31 -11.07 1.79 -15.40
C ASP A 31 -9.85 1.15 -14.74
N THR A 32 -9.19 1.85 -13.83
CA THR A 32 -8.05 1.34 -13.06
C THR A 32 -8.51 0.25 -12.09
N ALA A 33 -9.64 0.46 -11.42
CA ALA A 33 -10.23 -0.55 -10.55
C ALA A 33 -10.61 -1.82 -11.34
N SER A 34 -11.16 -1.67 -12.54
CA SER A 34 -11.48 -2.79 -13.44
C SER A 34 -10.24 -3.57 -13.88
N GLN A 35 -9.17 -2.87 -14.27
CA GLN A 35 -7.91 -3.51 -14.65
C GLN A 35 -7.26 -4.25 -13.47
N ALA A 36 -7.21 -3.62 -12.30
CA ALA A 36 -6.70 -4.25 -11.09
C ALA A 36 -7.49 -5.50 -10.71
N ARG A 37 -8.83 -5.49 -10.82
CA ARG A 37 -9.67 -6.69 -10.63
C ARG A 37 -9.27 -7.82 -11.58
N ARG A 38 -9.07 -7.51 -12.87
CA ARG A 38 -8.68 -8.51 -13.88
C ARG A 38 -7.31 -9.10 -13.59
N VAL A 39 -6.33 -8.28 -13.20
CA VAL A 39 -4.99 -8.74 -12.83
C VAL A 39 -5.05 -9.61 -11.58
N VAL A 40 -5.67 -9.13 -10.50
CA VAL A 40 -5.80 -9.89 -9.24
C VAL A 40 -6.50 -11.23 -9.47
N ALA A 41 -7.61 -11.24 -10.21
CA ALA A 41 -8.33 -12.49 -10.52
C ALA A 41 -7.52 -13.49 -11.36
N ALA A 42 -6.55 -13.02 -12.14
CA ALA A 42 -5.69 -13.89 -12.94
C ALA A 42 -4.57 -14.55 -12.11
N TYR A 43 -4.17 -13.95 -10.99
CA TYR A 43 -3.01 -14.37 -10.21
C TYR A 43 -3.33 -14.90 -8.81
N ALA A 44 -4.46 -14.52 -8.21
CA ALA A 44 -4.86 -15.01 -6.90
C ALA A 44 -5.24 -16.49 -6.95
N THR A 45 -4.91 -17.21 -5.89
CA THR A 45 -5.17 -18.65 -5.76
C THR A 45 -6.62 -18.92 -5.32
N ASP A 46 -7.21 -17.99 -4.56
CA ASP A 46 -8.57 -18.10 -4.05
C ASP A 46 -9.25 -16.74 -3.86
N ALA A 47 -10.53 -16.79 -3.46
CA ALA A 47 -11.37 -15.61 -3.31
C ALA A 47 -11.00 -14.73 -2.09
N GLU A 48 -10.40 -15.29 -1.05
CA GLU A 48 -9.93 -14.54 0.13
C GLU A 48 -8.66 -13.74 -0.21
N GLU A 49 -7.76 -14.34 -0.98
CA GLU A 49 -6.57 -13.66 -1.48
C GLU A 49 -6.94 -12.51 -2.43
N CYS A 50 -7.93 -12.73 -3.32
CA CYS A 50 -8.50 -11.66 -4.14
C CYS A 50 -9.00 -10.48 -3.30
N ARG A 51 -9.78 -10.75 -2.24
CA ARG A 51 -10.31 -9.71 -1.34
C ARG A 51 -9.19 -8.93 -0.66
N THR A 52 -8.16 -9.64 -0.21
CA THR A 52 -7.01 -9.05 0.47
C THR A 52 -6.26 -8.09 -0.47
N PHE A 53 -5.91 -8.52 -1.68
CA PHE A 53 -5.19 -7.69 -2.64
C PHE A 53 -6.01 -6.48 -3.10
N LEU A 54 -7.30 -6.66 -3.35
CA LEU A 54 -8.17 -5.54 -3.73
C LEU A 54 -8.33 -4.53 -2.58
N SER A 55 -8.41 -5.00 -1.34
CA SER A 55 -8.47 -4.12 -0.16
C SER A 55 -7.19 -3.33 0.04
N MET A 56 -6.01 -3.93 -0.21
CA MET A 56 -4.73 -3.21 -0.18
C MET A 56 -4.65 -2.09 -1.22
N LEU A 57 -5.33 -2.26 -2.36
CA LEU A 57 -5.46 -1.24 -3.40
C LEU A 57 -6.58 -0.23 -3.12
N GLY A 58 -7.34 -0.37 -2.03
CA GLY A 58 -8.51 0.46 -1.75
C GLY A 58 -9.70 0.19 -2.68
N ILE A 59 -9.74 -0.96 -3.34
CA ILE A 59 -10.79 -1.34 -4.29
C ILE A 59 -11.86 -2.15 -3.58
N GLY A 60 -13.06 -1.55 -3.44
CA GLY A 60 -14.24 -2.22 -2.89
C GLY A 60 -14.82 -3.31 -3.81
N PRO A 61 -15.79 -4.10 -3.33
CA PRO A 61 -16.43 -5.16 -4.11
C PRO A 61 -16.98 -4.63 -5.44
N ALA A 62 -16.94 -5.46 -6.49
CA ALA A 62 -17.42 -5.04 -7.81
C ALA A 62 -18.93 -4.82 -7.75
N LYS A 63 -19.41 -3.70 -8.30
CA LYS A 63 -20.84 -3.50 -8.52
C LYS A 63 -21.28 -4.49 -9.60
N ILE A 64 -22.28 -5.31 -9.27
CA ILE A 64 -22.96 -6.15 -10.24
C ILE A 64 -24.03 -5.26 -10.86
N GLU A 65 -23.75 -4.67 -12.01
CA GLU A 65 -24.78 -4.01 -12.81
C GLU A 65 -25.53 -5.12 -13.57
N VAL A 66 -26.81 -5.30 -13.25
CA VAL A 66 -27.75 -6.26 -13.86
C VAL A 66 -28.47 -5.61 -15.04
#